data_AF-A0A354Z9A2-F1
#
_entry.id   AF-A0A354Z9A2-F1
#
_cell.length_a   1.000
_cell.length_b   1.000
_cell.length_c   1.000
_cell.angle_alpha   90.00
_cell.angle_beta   90.00
_cell.angle_gamma   90.00
#
_symmetry.space_group_name_H-M   'P 1'
#
loop_
_entity.id
_entity.type
_entity.pdbx_description
1 polymer ?
#
loop_
_entity_poly.entity_id
_entity_poly.type
_entity_poly.pdbx_seq_one_letter_code
_entity_poly.pdbx_strand_id
1 'polypeptide(L)'
;MLCLALPFTPFSLAVAWILYSSGLIDSPLFFGTIALVLISGIISNSLLENVHSAAKVLPLHQSEKMALIIPNRILIALGNPSSIPQLLELSAILHGTENRSPLFPITVHSSEESEADQSLESETILASAVMKLSEMQKPVLPLNVQAVNPGQGIIESAAQKNVDTIVIGWSSPPRLAHAFFGNIIDQIISGSPSMVVVARGRFAWKSTKQLLIVFPPLVDMHEGYEAALQCIKRLALASFSTLHCFLSDDREEKVTRSWGAVFSSINYKTSTFSTWREIPELFQKTATAYASIVVLSARPGEASWSPAFERLPHMLAEHIPHANVLMLYMPSYRAQAIQVPEAAATQAPSSSAHIDISSTEAILFEAVRAGRIQVNMESSALAEGIYNIIFSAFPMGDKRLLRTLADRWIEMLQRQPIEIEPGVVLLHDRLETITHPLVCFGARKKGYRLSALENPVQIIVLILVPLHQSAEEHLRFLADVANLFRAHNLKQRLLDANAPEDLLSSR
;
A
#
# COMPACT_ATOMS: atom_id res chain seq x y z
N MET A 1 -20.87 19.92 -2.06
CA MET A 1 -22.03 20.45 -1.32
C MET A 1 -23.11 21.01 -2.25
N LEU A 2 -23.64 20.20 -3.19
CA LEU A 2 -24.80 20.61 -4.02
C LEU A 2 -26.00 19.65 -3.90
N CYS A 3 -25.89 18.56 -3.12
CA CYS A 3 -26.97 17.57 -2.97
C CYS A 3 -27.84 17.73 -1.72
N LEU A 4 -27.58 18.69 -0.82
CA LEU A 4 -28.35 18.85 0.42
C LEU A 4 -29.43 19.94 0.38
N ALA A 5 -29.45 20.82 -0.65
CA ALA A 5 -30.43 21.91 -0.75
C ALA A 5 -31.70 21.54 -1.53
N LEU A 6 -31.68 20.45 -2.32
CA LEU A 6 -32.81 20.05 -3.17
C LEU A 6 -33.95 19.28 -2.46
N PRO A 7 -33.77 18.51 -1.36
CA PRO A 7 -34.88 17.76 -0.78
C PRO A 7 -35.82 18.61 0.09
N PHE A 8 -35.44 19.82 0.50
CA PHE A 8 -36.21 20.63 1.47
C PHE A 8 -37.12 21.69 0.85
N THR A 9 -36.89 22.09 -0.40
CA THR A 9 -37.74 23.07 -1.09
C THR A 9 -39.15 22.53 -1.41
N PRO A 10 -39.36 21.30 -1.93
CA PRO A 10 -40.71 20.78 -2.16
C PRO A 10 -41.44 20.52 -0.83
N PHE A 11 -40.72 20.10 0.22
CA PHE A 11 -41.28 19.91 1.55
C PHE A 11 -41.77 21.23 2.16
N SER A 12 -40.95 22.29 2.10
CA SER A 12 -41.30 23.60 2.65
C SER A 12 -42.47 24.25 1.90
N LEU A 13 -42.54 24.06 0.58
CA LEU A 13 -43.66 24.55 -0.24
C LEU A 13 -44.96 23.78 0.08
N ALA A 14 -44.87 22.47 0.30
CA ALA A 14 -46.02 21.64 0.68
C ALA A 14 -46.58 22.04 2.05
N VAL A 15 -45.71 22.29 3.04
CA VAL A 15 -46.12 22.79 4.36
C VAL A 15 -46.77 24.16 4.27
N ALA A 16 -46.20 25.09 3.50
CA ALA A 16 -46.77 26.42 3.28
C ALA A 16 -48.16 26.35 2.62
N TRP A 17 -48.35 25.45 1.66
CA TRP A 17 -49.65 25.23 1.00
C TRP A 17 -50.71 24.69 1.97
N ILE A 18 -50.34 23.74 2.84
CA ILE A 18 -51.25 23.18 3.86
C ILE A 18 -51.65 24.23 4.89
N LEU A 19 -50.72 25.09 5.30
CA LEU A 19 -50.99 26.18 6.24
C LEU A 19 -51.88 27.28 5.64
N TYR A 20 -51.73 27.57 4.35
CA TYR A 20 -52.62 28.48 3.63
C TYR A 20 -54.02 27.88 3.44
N SER A 21 -54.12 26.59 3.04
CA SER A 21 -55.40 25.93 2.80
C SER A 21 -56.21 25.67 4.07
N SER A 22 -55.55 25.64 5.23
CA SER A 22 -56.19 25.56 6.56
C SER A 22 -56.59 26.92 7.14
N GLY A 23 -56.33 28.03 6.44
CA GLY A 23 -56.67 29.38 6.88
C GLY A 23 -55.82 29.89 8.05
N LEU A 24 -54.73 29.20 8.39
CA LEU A 24 -53.80 29.60 9.47
C LEU A 24 -52.87 30.74 9.04
N ILE A 25 -52.70 30.94 7.73
CA ILE A 25 -51.82 31.95 7.16
C ILE A 25 -52.55 32.69 6.04
N ASP A 26 -52.51 34.02 6.06
CA ASP A 26 -53.13 34.88 5.04
C ASP A 26 -52.31 34.92 3.74
N SER A 27 -52.95 35.30 2.63
CA SER A 27 -52.31 35.37 1.30
C SER A 27 -50.98 36.14 1.26
N PRO A 28 -50.81 37.29 1.95
CA PRO A 28 -49.54 38.03 1.95
C PRO A 28 -48.38 37.22 2.55
N LEU A 29 -48.65 36.44 3.61
CA LEU A 29 -47.64 35.61 4.26
C LEU A 29 -47.29 34.41 3.38
N PHE A 30 -48.26 33.78 2.72
CA PHE A 30 -48.02 32.67 1.79
C PHE A 30 -47.15 33.07 0.60
N PHE A 31 -47.45 34.20 -0.05
CA PHE A 31 -46.61 34.73 -1.13
C PHE A 31 -45.21 35.14 -0.63
N GLY A 32 -45.12 35.60 0.63
CA GLY A 32 -43.85 35.87 1.30
C GLY A 32 -42.98 34.62 1.44
N THR A 33 -43.55 33.47 1.81
CA THR A 33 -42.82 32.21 1.94
C THR A 33 -42.29 31.71 0.59
N ILE A 34 -43.09 31.81 -0.47
CA ILE A 34 -42.66 31.46 -1.83
C ILE A 34 -41.50 32.36 -2.27
N ALA A 35 -41.62 33.68 -2.05
CA ALA A 35 -40.57 34.63 -2.37
C ALA A 35 -39.28 34.33 -1.57
N LEU A 36 -39.37 33.99 -0.28
CA LEU A 36 -38.23 33.62 0.56
C LEU A 36 -37.52 32.37 0.03
N VAL A 37 -38.28 31.34 -0.37
CA VAL A 37 -37.73 30.11 -0.96
C VAL A 37 -37.02 30.42 -2.28
N LEU A 38 -37.61 31.22 -3.17
CA LEU A 38 -36.98 31.63 -4.43
C LEU A 38 -35.73 32.49 -4.22
N ILE A 39 -35.78 33.45 -3.30
CA ILE A 39 -34.64 34.33 -2.95
C ILE A 39 -33.50 33.50 -2.33
N SER A 40 -33.83 32.53 -1.46
CA SER A 40 -32.83 31.62 -0.89
C SER A 40 -32.13 30.75 -1.94
N GLY A 41 -32.87 30.29 -2.97
CA GLY A 41 -32.30 29.61 -4.13
C GLY A 41 -31.38 30.50 -4.97
N ILE A 42 -31.74 31.76 -5.20
CA ILE A 42 -30.95 32.74 -5.97
C ILE A 42 -29.67 33.14 -5.19
N ILE A 43 -29.77 33.37 -3.89
CA ILE A 43 -28.62 33.69 -3.02
C ILE A 43 -27.67 32.50 -2.93
N SER A 44 -28.21 31.28 -2.84
CA SER A 44 -27.39 30.05 -2.83
C SER A 44 -26.64 29.82 -4.14
N ASN A 45 -27.17 30.29 -5.28
CA ASN A 45 -26.49 30.15 -6.58
C ASN A 45 -25.46 31.28 -6.81
N SER A 46 -25.77 32.51 -6.38
CA SER A 46 -24.89 33.69 -6.55
C SER A 46 -23.67 33.73 -5.61
N LEU A 47 -23.69 32.97 -4.50
CA LEU A 47 -22.51 32.75 -3.65
C LEU A 47 -21.51 31.73 -4.25
N LEU A 48 -21.89 30.99 -5.30
CA LEU A 48 -20.97 30.14 -6.07
C LEU A 48 -20.33 30.86 -7.27
N GLU A 49 -20.97 31.91 -7.79
CA GLU A 49 -20.48 32.63 -8.98
C GLU A 49 -19.56 33.81 -8.64
N ASN A 50 -19.68 34.41 -7.45
CA ASN A 50 -18.84 35.54 -7.04
C ASN A 50 -17.49 35.18 -6.39
N VAL A 51 -17.19 33.89 -6.18
CA VAL A 51 -15.85 33.43 -5.76
C VAL A 51 -14.93 33.15 -6.96
N HIS A 52 -15.46 33.05 -8.17
CA HIS A 52 -14.66 32.73 -9.36
C HIS A 52 -14.08 33.95 -10.10
N SER A 53 -14.45 35.19 -9.74
CA SER A 53 -14.00 36.40 -10.47
C SER A 53 -13.25 37.45 -9.62
N ALA A 54 -12.96 37.15 -8.35
CA ALA A 54 -12.17 38.02 -7.46
C ALA A 54 -10.80 37.45 -7.04
N ALA A 55 -10.33 36.37 -7.68
CA ALA A 55 -8.95 35.91 -7.56
C ALA A 55 -8.06 36.62 -8.61
N LYS A 56 -8.11 37.95 -8.64
CA LYS A 56 -7.23 38.79 -9.45
C LYS A 56 -6.11 39.30 -8.55
N VAL A 57 -4.96 38.64 -8.66
CA VAL A 57 -3.62 39.17 -8.36
C VAL A 57 -3.44 39.70 -6.93
N LEU A 58 -3.18 38.79 -6.00
CA LEU A 58 -2.18 39.03 -4.97
C LEU A 58 -0.87 38.38 -5.43
N PRO A 59 0.29 39.05 -5.35
CA PRO A 59 1.56 38.41 -5.62
C PRO A 59 1.81 37.41 -4.49
N LEU A 60 1.44 36.15 -4.74
CA LEU A 60 1.92 35.00 -3.99
C LEU A 60 3.44 35.13 -3.92
N HIS A 61 3.95 35.24 -2.69
CA HIS A 61 5.36 35.05 -2.43
C HIS A 61 5.82 33.77 -3.12
N GLN A 62 6.89 33.88 -3.90
CA GLN A 62 7.51 32.82 -4.70
C GLN A 62 8.16 31.72 -3.83
N SER A 63 7.42 31.10 -2.91
CA SER A 63 7.89 29.92 -2.20
C SER A 63 6.74 28.99 -1.91
N GLU A 64 6.38 28.23 -2.93
CA GLU A 64 6.08 26.80 -2.88
C GLU A 64 5.67 26.40 -4.30
N LYS A 65 6.65 25.93 -5.09
CA LYS A 65 6.35 25.03 -6.19
C LYS A 65 5.57 23.88 -5.56
N MET A 66 4.26 23.83 -5.83
CA MET A 66 3.36 22.74 -5.49
C MET A 66 4.15 21.43 -5.67
N ALA A 67 4.52 20.81 -4.56
CA ALA A 67 5.40 19.67 -4.56
C ALA A 67 4.80 18.62 -5.50
N LEU A 68 5.57 18.20 -6.49
CA LEU A 68 5.19 17.14 -7.43
C LEU A 68 4.54 16.01 -6.61
N ILE A 69 3.27 15.73 -6.87
CA ILE A 69 2.50 14.68 -6.20
C ILE A 69 3.01 13.36 -6.78
N ILE A 70 4.13 12.92 -6.23
CA ILE A 70 4.74 11.64 -6.54
C ILE A 70 4.18 10.65 -5.50
N PRO A 71 3.90 9.37 -5.86
CA PRO A 71 3.50 8.37 -4.88
C PRO A 71 4.41 8.41 -3.66
N ASN A 72 3.83 8.81 -2.54
CA ASN A 72 4.54 9.07 -1.30
C ASN A 72 4.08 8.05 -0.26
N ARG A 73 2.77 7.90 -0.10
CA ARG A 73 2.16 6.99 0.88
C ARG A 73 1.41 5.91 0.13
N ILE A 74 2.05 4.75 0.00
CA ILE A 74 1.55 3.64 -0.82
C ILE A 74 1.02 2.51 0.08
N LEU A 75 -0.25 2.16 -0.08
CA LEU A 75 -0.86 0.98 0.52
C LEU A 75 -0.84 -0.18 -0.48
N ILE A 76 -0.50 -1.37 0.01
CA ILE A 76 -0.32 -2.56 -0.82
C ILE A 76 -1.31 -3.62 -0.34
N ALA A 77 -2.38 -3.84 -1.10
CA ALA A 77 -3.39 -4.83 -0.76
C ALA A 77 -2.90 -6.25 -1.09
N LEU A 78 -2.66 -7.04 -0.04
CA LEU A 78 -2.16 -8.41 -0.13
C LEU A 78 -3.30 -9.39 0.16
N GLY A 79 -3.82 -10.04 -0.88
CA GLY A 79 -4.87 -11.06 -0.75
C GLY A 79 -4.53 -12.39 -1.44
N ASN A 80 -3.53 -12.41 -2.33
CA ASN A 80 -3.16 -13.61 -3.07
C ASN A 80 -1.64 -13.83 -2.97
N PRO A 81 -1.19 -14.88 -2.25
CA PRO A 81 0.22 -15.20 -2.04
C PRO A 81 1.06 -15.26 -3.33
N SER A 82 0.47 -15.76 -4.43
CA SER A 82 1.17 -15.91 -5.72
C SER A 82 1.58 -14.58 -6.37
N SER A 83 0.95 -13.47 -5.99
CA SER A 83 1.17 -12.14 -6.55
C SER A 83 2.00 -11.22 -5.65
N ILE A 84 2.23 -11.61 -4.40
CA ILE A 84 2.90 -10.78 -3.38
C ILE A 84 4.27 -10.31 -3.85
N PRO A 85 5.19 -11.18 -4.34
CA PRO A 85 6.54 -10.73 -4.69
C PRO A 85 6.54 -9.61 -5.73
N GLN A 86 5.69 -9.72 -6.76
CA GLN A 86 5.57 -8.73 -7.82
C GLN A 86 4.89 -7.45 -7.34
N LEU A 87 3.92 -7.52 -6.43
CA LEU A 87 3.27 -6.34 -5.86
C LEU A 87 4.22 -5.55 -4.96
N LEU A 88 5.01 -6.24 -4.13
CA LEU A 88 6.01 -5.60 -3.27
C LEU A 88 7.12 -4.93 -4.10
N GLU A 89 7.62 -5.61 -5.13
CA GLU A 89 8.62 -5.04 -6.04
C GLU A 89 8.09 -3.80 -6.77
N LEU A 90 6.89 -3.87 -7.34
CA LEU A 90 6.25 -2.73 -8.00
C LEU A 90 6.07 -1.55 -7.03
N SER A 91 5.57 -1.83 -5.83
CA SER A 91 5.34 -0.78 -4.82
C SER A 91 6.65 -0.16 -4.38
N ALA A 92 7.73 -0.94 -4.22
CA ALA A 92 9.05 -0.42 -3.88
C ALA A 92 9.66 0.44 -5.02
N ILE A 93 9.42 0.08 -6.28
CA ILE A 93 9.79 0.91 -7.45
C ILE A 93 9.00 2.22 -7.43
N LEU A 94 7.68 2.13 -7.31
CA LEU A 94 6.78 3.29 -7.32
C LEU A 94 7.03 4.21 -6.13
N HIS A 95 7.47 3.69 -4.98
CA HIS A 95 7.84 4.47 -3.81
C HIS A 95 9.09 5.34 -4.03
N GLY A 96 10.02 4.91 -4.90
CA GLY A 96 11.29 5.60 -5.12
C GLY A 96 12.24 5.55 -3.93
N THR A 97 13.47 6.02 -4.12
CA THR A 97 14.58 5.97 -3.13
C THR A 97 14.60 7.15 -2.17
N GLU A 98 14.11 8.32 -2.60
CA GLU A 98 14.14 9.56 -1.81
C GLU A 98 12.99 9.65 -0.80
N ASN A 99 11.94 8.87 -1.01
CA ASN A 99 10.77 8.87 -0.16
C ASN A 99 11.07 8.22 1.21
N ARG A 100 10.57 8.85 2.29
CA ARG A 100 10.74 8.44 3.69
C ARG A 100 9.45 7.99 4.35
N SER A 101 8.29 8.18 3.72
CA SER A 101 7.01 7.68 4.23
C SER A 101 7.00 6.15 4.23
N PRO A 102 6.35 5.48 5.20
CA PRO A 102 6.26 4.02 5.18
C PRO A 102 5.35 3.51 4.04
N LEU A 103 5.68 2.33 3.53
CA LEU A 103 4.76 1.47 2.77
C LEU A 103 3.79 0.79 3.73
N PHE A 104 2.52 0.64 3.32
CA PHE A 104 1.46 0.01 4.11
C PHE A 104 0.97 -1.30 3.50
N PRO A 105 1.68 -2.43 3.65
CA PRO A 105 1.12 -3.74 3.37
C PRO A 105 -0.14 -3.96 4.20
N ILE A 106 -1.25 -4.35 3.58
CA ILE A 106 -2.50 -4.63 4.28
C ILE A 106 -3.06 -6.00 3.90
N THR A 107 -3.51 -6.73 4.91
CA THR A 107 -4.38 -7.91 4.77
C THR A 107 -5.71 -7.58 5.40
N VAL A 108 -6.81 -7.92 4.72
CA VAL A 108 -8.17 -7.73 5.25
C VAL A 108 -8.87 -9.08 5.35
N HIS A 109 -9.33 -9.44 6.54
CA HIS A 109 -10.02 -10.70 6.82
C HIS A 109 -11.45 -10.46 7.28
N SER A 110 -12.34 -11.41 6.97
CA SER A 110 -13.76 -11.35 7.31
C SER A 110 -14.00 -11.89 8.73
N SER A 111 -15.02 -11.37 9.41
CA SER A 111 -15.41 -11.80 10.76
C SER A 111 -16.18 -13.13 10.80
N GLU A 112 -16.51 -13.73 9.66
CA GLU A 112 -17.40 -14.91 9.58
C GLU A 112 -16.67 -16.26 9.54
N GLU A 113 -15.34 -16.28 9.35
CA GLU A 113 -14.52 -17.49 9.28
C GLU A 113 -13.69 -17.69 10.56
N SER A 114 -13.31 -18.93 10.90
CA SER A 114 -12.64 -19.29 12.16
C SER A 114 -11.45 -18.36 12.48
N GLU A 115 -11.58 -17.52 13.51
CA GLU A 115 -10.69 -16.40 13.83
C GLU A 115 -9.21 -16.81 14.00
N ALA A 116 -8.94 -18.04 14.45
CA ALA A 116 -7.61 -18.49 14.81
C ALA A 116 -6.70 -18.79 13.59
N ASP A 117 -7.23 -19.44 12.54
CA ASP A 117 -6.40 -19.91 11.42
C ASP A 117 -6.08 -18.77 10.43
N GLN A 118 -7.01 -17.83 10.22
CA GLN A 118 -6.79 -16.69 9.30
C GLN A 118 -5.88 -15.61 9.89
N SER A 119 -5.87 -15.43 11.21
CA SER A 119 -4.92 -14.49 11.85
C SER A 119 -3.48 -14.94 11.61
N LEU A 120 -3.21 -16.24 11.74
CA LEU A 120 -1.87 -16.81 11.55
C LEU A 120 -1.41 -16.70 10.08
N GLU A 121 -2.29 -16.97 9.12
CA GLU A 121 -1.95 -16.80 7.70
C GLU A 121 -1.71 -15.33 7.34
N SER A 122 -2.58 -14.42 7.81
CA SER A 122 -2.44 -12.97 7.61
C SER A 122 -1.13 -12.44 8.22
N GLU A 123 -0.78 -12.90 9.42
CA GLU A 123 0.49 -12.58 10.08
C GLU A 123 1.68 -13.07 9.28
N THR A 124 1.63 -14.31 8.77
CA THR A 124 2.70 -14.89 7.95
C THR A 124 2.90 -14.08 6.66
N ILE A 125 1.81 -13.69 5.99
CA ILE A 125 1.83 -12.85 4.78
C ILE A 125 2.44 -11.48 5.08
N LEU A 126 1.98 -10.81 6.14
CA LEU A 126 2.48 -9.48 6.51
C LEU A 126 3.92 -9.53 6.98
N ALA A 127 4.32 -10.55 7.74
CA ALA A 127 5.71 -10.77 8.14
C ALA A 127 6.60 -10.90 6.90
N SER A 128 6.25 -11.79 5.96
CA SER A 128 6.98 -11.95 4.69
C SER A 128 7.09 -10.63 3.91
N ALA A 129 6.01 -9.84 3.86
CA ALA A 129 6.01 -8.55 3.19
C ALA A 129 6.93 -7.52 3.87
N VAL A 130 6.90 -7.44 5.20
CA VAL A 130 7.79 -6.59 5.99
C VAL A 130 9.24 -6.96 5.71
N MET A 131 9.57 -8.25 5.70
CA MET A 131 10.93 -8.71 5.40
C MET A 131 11.38 -8.28 4.02
N LYS A 132 10.57 -8.56 2.99
CA LYS A 132 10.94 -8.28 1.60
C LYS A 132 11.07 -6.79 1.31
N LEU A 133 10.18 -5.96 1.85
CA LEU A 133 10.26 -4.51 1.69
C LEU A 133 11.39 -3.91 2.51
N SER A 134 11.67 -4.48 3.69
CA SER A 134 12.84 -4.15 4.47
C SER A 134 14.07 -4.41 3.62
N GLU A 135 14.31 -5.60 3.07
CA GLU A 135 15.45 -5.89 2.18
C GLU A 135 15.67 -4.79 1.10
N MET A 136 14.59 -4.27 0.52
CA MET A 136 14.58 -3.20 -0.48
C MET A 136 14.81 -1.77 0.09
N GLN A 137 15.20 -1.65 1.36
CA GLN A 137 15.43 -0.40 2.09
C GLN A 137 14.19 0.50 2.13
N LYS A 138 13.00 -0.09 2.29
CA LYS A 138 11.75 0.67 2.45
C LYS A 138 11.30 0.68 3.90
N PRO A 139 10.91 1.83 4.46
CA PRO A 139 10.17 1.86 5.72
C PRO A 139 8.81 1.18 5.52
N VAL A 140 8.36 0.39 6.50
CA VAL A 140 7.15 -0.42 6.40
C VAL A 140 6.30 -0.26 7.66
N LEU A 141 5.00 -0.10 7.49
CA LEU A 141 4.00 -0.20 8.55
C LEU A 141 2.89 -1.17 8.10
N PRO A 142 2.96 -2.44 8.50
CA PRO A 142 1.95 -3.43 8.12
C PRO A 142 0.63 -3.20 8.85
N LEU A 143 -0.48 -3.52 8.19
CA LEU A 143 -1.86 -3.33 8.68
C LEU A 143 -2.61 -4.66 8.59
N ASN A 144 -3.07 -5.19 9.72
CA ASN A 144 -3.93 -6.36 9.74
C ASN A 144 -5.34 -5.93 10.17
N VAL A 145 -6.27 -5.88 9.21
CA VAL A 145 -7.57 -5.24 9.41
C VAL A 145 -8.69 -6.28 9.32
N GLN A 146 -9.60 -6.23 10.29
CA GLN A 146 -10.83 -6.99 10.25
C GLN A 146 -11.94 -6.13 9.65
N ALA A 147 -12.60 -6.60 8.59
CA ALA A 147 -13.73 -5.89 8.00
C ALA A 147 -14.72 -6.85 7.35
N VAL A 148 -16.02 -6.54 7.49
CA VAL A 148 -17.12 -7.30 6.84
C VAL A 148 -17.00 -7.24 5.31
N ASN A 149 -16.54 -6.10 4.77
CA ASN A 149 -16.25 -5.93 3.36
C ASN A 149 -14.76 -5.59 3.16
N PRO A 150 -13.97 -6.47 2.50
CA PRO A 150 -12.55 -6.22 2.25
C PRO A 150 -12.24 -4.95 1.46
N GLY A 151 -13.05 -4.63 0.44
CA GLY A 151 -12.89 -3.41 -0.36
C GLY A 151 -13.08 -2.15 0.47
N GLN A 152 -14.11 -2.13 1.31
CA GLN A 152 -14.37 -1.02 2.23
C GLN A 152 -13.28 -0.89 3.30
N GLY A 153 -12.83 -2.00 3.89
CA GLY A 153 -11.73 -1.99 4.86
C GLY A 153 -10.43 -1.42 4.29
N ILE A 154 -10.13 -1.72 3.02
CA ILE A 154 -8.98 -1.12 2.30
C ILE A 154 -9.17 0.39 2.11
N ILE A 155 -10.35 0.85 1.68
CA ILE A 155 -10.65 2.28 1.45
C ILE A 155 -10.53 3.07 2.76
N GLU A 156 -11.12 2.56 3.85
CA GLU A 156 -11.07 3.20 5.17
C GLU A 156 -9.65 3.26 5.71
N SER A 157 -8.88 2.17 5.58
CA SER A 157 -7.48 2.13 5.98
C SER A 157 -6.63 3.12 5.16
N ALA A 158 -6.88 3.21 3.85
CA ALA A 158 -6.22 4.18 2.99
C ALA A 158 -6.50 5.62 3.42
N ALA A 159 -7.75 5.93 3.76
CA ALA A 159 -8.13 7.25 4.28
C ALA A 159 -7.47 7.54 5.64
N GLN A 160 -7.54 6.61 6.60
CA GLN A 160 -6.96 6.77 7.93
C GLN A 160 -5.43 6.98 7.89
N LYS A 161 -4.73 6.32 6.96
CA LYS A 161 -3.28 6.46 6.79
C LYS A 161 -2.89 7.54 5.79
N ASN A 162 -3.83 8.34 5.27
CA ASN A 162 -3.60 9.39 4.27
C ASN A 162 -2.80 8.88 3.07
N VAL A 163 -3.21 7.73 2.53
CA VAL A 163 -2.57 7.07 1.40
C VAL A 163 -2.91 7.81 0.11
N ASP A 164 -1.90 8.08 -0.72
CA ASP A 164 -2.07 8.71 -2.04
C ASP A 164 -2.12 7.69 -3.18
N THR A 165 -1.65 6.46 -2.95
CA THR A 165 -1.57 5.40 -3.95
C THR A 165 -1.92 4.05 -3.35
N ILE A 166 -2.86 3.33 -3.95
CA ILE A 166 -3.22 1.95 -3.60
C ILE A 166 -2.72 1.03 -4.70
N VAL A 167 -1.90 0.05 -4.36
CA VAL A 167 -1.43 -1.00 -5.26
C VAL A 167 -2.16 -2.30 -4.92
N ILE A 168 -2.79 -2.91 -5.93
CA ILE A 168 -3.57 -4.14 -5.75
C ILE A 168 -3.30 -5.13 -6.89
N GLY A 169 -3.25 -6.42 -6.53
CA GLY A 169 -3.07 -7.52 -7.48
C GLY A 169 -4.34 -7.81 -8.26
N TRP A 170 -4.16 -8.11 -9.55
CA TRP A 170 -5.22 -8.59 -10.42
C TRP A 170 -4.92 -10.02 -10.87
N SER A 171 -5.64 -10.97 -10.27
CA SER A 171 -5.78 -12.32 -10.79
C SER A 171 -6.89 -12.33 -11.84
N SER A 172 -6.62 -12.87 -13.04
CA SER A 172 -7.63 -13.00 -14.11
C SER A 172 -8.97 -13.49 -13.55
N PRO A 173 -10.06 -12.73 -13.69
CA PRO A 173 -11.30 -13.06 -13.02
C PRO A 173 -12.02 -14.19 -13.78
N PRO A 174 -12.82 -15.00 -13.08
CA PRO A 174 -13.89 -15.73 -13.74
C PRO A 174 -14.89 -14.72 -14.32
N ARG A 175 -15.40 -15.02 -15.52
CA ARG A 175 -16.32 -14.18 -16.30
C ARG A 175 -17.64 -13.94 -15.56
N LEU A 176 -17.73 -12.91 -14.73
CA LEU A 176 -19.00 -12.36 -14.25
C LEU A 176 -19.40 -11.17 -15.13
N ALA A 177 -20.67 -11.10 -15.51
CA ALA A 177 -21.17 -10.22 -16.58
C ALA A 177 -21.07 -8.70 -16.32
N HIS A 178 -20.70 -8.26 -15.10
CA HIS A 178 -20.78 -6.85 -14.69
C HIS A 178 -19.55 -6.28 -13.97
N ALA A 179 -18.56 -7.10 -13.57
CA ALA A 179 -17.35 -6.62 -12.87
C ALA A 179 -16.15 -6.57 -13.82
N PHE A 180 -15.41 -5.47 -13.83
CA PHE A 180 -14.26 -5.30 -14.72
C PHE A 180 -13.04 -6.00 -14.17
N PHE A 181 -12.69 -5.84 -12.88
CA PHE A 181 -11.56 -6.55 -12.25
C PHE A 181 -12.01 -7.50 -11.14
N GLY A 182 -13.26 -7.39 -10.71
CA GLY A 182 -13.83 -8.09 -9.56
C GLY A 182 -14.35 -7.09 -8.53
N ASN A 183 -15.30 -7.52 -7.70
CA ASN A 183 -16.06 -6.63 -6.80
C ASN A 183 -15.16 -5.78 -5.88
N ILE A 184 -14.07 -6.34 -5.34
CA ILE A 184 -13.16 -5.62 -4.42
C ILE A 184 -12.38 -4.52 -5.15
N ILE A 185 -11.78 -4.84 -6.31
CA ILE A 185 -10.98 -3.88 -7.07
C ILE A 185 -11.87 -2.75 -7.60
N ASP A 186 -13.05 -3.09 -8.14
CA ASP A 186 -14.01 -2.11 -8.68
C ASP A 186 -14.54 -1.17 -7.59
N GLN A 187 -14.74 -1.68 -6.36
CA GLN A 187 -15.08 -0.86 -5.19
C GLN A 187 -13.96 0.12 -4.82
N ILE A 188 -12.69 -0.33 -4.79
CA ILE A 188 -11.54 0.53 -4.46
C ILE A 188 -11.39 1.65 -5.49
N ILE A 189 -11.50 1.33 -6.79
CA ILE A 189 -11.41 2.32 -7.89
C ILE A 189 -12.49 3.39 -7.75
N SER A 190 -13.71 2.98 -7.40
CA SER A 190 -14.87 3.89 -7.30
C SER A 190 -14.92 4.66 -5.97
N GLY A 191 -14.36 4.09 -4.90
CA GLY A 191 -14.53 4.56 -3.52
C GLY A 191 -13.35 5.31 -2.90
N SER A 192 -12.16 5.25 -3.49
CA SER A 192 -10.97 5.95 -2.98
C SER A 192 -10.56 7.10 -3.89
N PRO A 193 -10.27 8.34 -3.44
CA PRO A 193 -9.73 9.43 -4.27
C PRO A 193 -8.26 9.25 -4.68
N SER A 194 -7.55 8.33 -4.05
CA SER A 194 -6.13 8.03 -4.24
C SER A 194 -5.84 7.35 -5.58
N MET A 195 -4.64 7.49 -6.14
CA MET A 195 -4.25 6.73 -7.33
C MET A 195 -4.44 5.23 -7.08
N VAL A 196 -5.05 4.51 -8.02
CA VAL A 196 -5.21 3.04 -7.90
C VAL A 196 -4.42 2.37 -9.00
N VAL A 197 -3.50 1.50 -8.60
CA VAL A 197 -2.60 0.76 -9.47
C VAL A 197 -2.99 -0.72 -9.40
N VAL A 198 -3.63 -1.19 -10.46
CA VAL A 198 -4.08 -2.58 -10.58
C VAL A 198 -3.04 -3.34 -11.41
N ALA A 199 -2.41 -4.34 -10.80
CA ALA A 199 -1.20 -4.96 -11.33
C ALA A 199 -1.34 -6.47 -11.52
N ARG A 200 -0.92 -6.95 -12.69
CA ARG A 200 -0.74 -8.37 -13.01
C ARG A 200 0.72 -8.60 -13.41
N GLY A 201 1.53 -9.07 -12.46
CA GLY A 201 2.93 -9.42 -12.68
C GLY A 201 3.11 -10.88 -13.10
N ARG A 202 3.73 -11.12 -14.26
CA ARG A 202 4.17 -12.42 -14.77
C ARG A 202 5.66 -12.67 -14.57
N PHE A 203 6.45 -11.60 -14.50
CA PHE A 203 7.88 -11.60 -14.21
C PHE A 203 8.24 -10.37 -13.37
N ALA A 204 9.47 -10.31 -12.86
CA ALA A 204 9.94 -9.21 -12.03
C ALA A 204 9.86 -7.86 -12.77
N TRP A 205 9.29 -6.83 -12.14
CA TRP A 205 9.09 -5.52 -12.78
C TRP A 205 10.39 -4.87 -13.21
N LYS A 206 11.49 -5.10 -12.48
CA LYS A 206 12.84 -4.66 -12.87
C LYS A 206 13.37 -5.31 -14.15
N SER A 207 12.85 -6.47 -14.55
CA SER A 207 13.25 -7.15 -15.79
C SER A 207 12.55 -6.60 -17.04
N THR A 208 11.66 -5.61 -16.89
CA THR A 208 10.97 -4.96 -18.00
C THR A 208 11.97 -4.28 -18.94
N LYS A 209 11.93 -4.61 -20.24
CA LYS A 209 12.81 -3.98 -21.26
C LYS A 209 12.12 -2.87 -22.05
N GLN A 210 10.81 -2.97 -22.16
CA GLN A 210 9.97 -2.07 -22.95
C GLN A 210 8.66 -1.83 -22.22
N LEU A 211 8.26 -0.57 -22.10
CA LEU A 211 6.94 -0.15 -21.62
C LEU A 211 6.07 0.24 -22.81
N LEU A 212 5.01 -0.54 -23.05
CA LEU A 212 3.96 -0.20 -24.02
C LEU A 212 2.86 0.56 -23.28
N ILE A 213 2.72 1.86 -23.56
CA ILE A 213 1.88 2.75 -22.74
C ILE A 213 0.72 3.27 -23.56
N VAL A 214 -0.51 3.02 -23.11
CA VAL A 214 -1.73 3.58 -23.71
C VAL A 214 -2.14 4.84 -22.98
N PHE A 215 -2.23 5.94 -23.73
CA PHE A 215 -2.77 7.21 -23.27
C PHE A 215 -4.18 7.38 -23.84
N PRO A 216 -5.24 7.39 -23.02
CA PRO A 216 -6.60 7.56 -23.51
C PRO A 216 -6.82 9.00 -24.02
N PRO A 217 -7.84 9.23 -24.86
CA PRO A 217 -8.24 10.58 -25.27
C PRO A 217 -8.49 11.48 -24.04
N LEU A 218 -8.13 12.75 -24.16
CA LEU A 218 -8.31 13.77 -23.10
C LEU A 218 -7.49 13.53 -21.83
N VAL A 219 -6.53 12.60 -21.80
CA VAL A 219 -5.73 12.31 -20.59
C VAL A 219 -4.95 13.53 -20.11
N ASP A 220 -4.53 14.41 -21.03
CA ASP A 220 -3.81 15.65 -20.77
C ASP A 220 -4.63 16.69 -19.97
N MET A 221 -5.95 16.55 -19.97
CA MET A 221 -6.87 17.42 -19.23
C MET A 221 -7.16 16.90 -17.81
N HIS A 222 -6.67 15.71 -17.47
CA HIS A 222 -6.93 15.09 -16.18
C HIS A 222 -5.99 15.65 -15.09
N GLU A 223 -6.54 16.02 -13.95
CA GLU A 223 -5.77 16.62 -12.84
C GLU A 223 -4.66 15.69 -12.31
N GLY A 224 -4.93 14.39 -12.24
CA GLY A 224 -3.97 13.36 -11.85
C GLY A 224 -2.95 12.93 -12.93
N TYR A 225 -2.93 13.58 -14.10
CA TYR A 225 -2.09 13.15 -15.23
C TYR A 225 -0.59 13.19 -14.92
N GLU A 226 -0.11 14.27 -14.30
CA GLU A 226 1.31 14.42 -13.95
C GLU A 226 1.76 13.31 -12.99
N ALA A 227 0.93 12.98 -11.99
CA ALA A 227 1.23 11.89 -11.04
C ALA A 227 1.41 10.55 -11.77
N ALA A 228 0.56 10.26 -12.77
CA ALA A 228 0.68 9.05 -13.59
C ALA A 228 1.98 9.05 -14.43
N LEU A 229 2.38 10.19 -14.99
CA LEU A 229 3.66 10.31 -15.71
C LEU A 229 4.86 10.06 -14.79
N GLN A 230 4.81 10.53 -13.54
CA GLN A 230 5.86 10.27 -12.55
C GLN A 230 5.94 8.76 -12.19
N CYS A 231 4.81 8.07 -12.08
CA CYS A 231 4.78 6.61 -11.91
C CYS A 231 5.45 5.89 -13.08
N ILE A 232 5.08 6.25 -14.31
CA ILE A 232 5.69 5.71 -15.53
C ILE A 232 7.20 5.97 -15.53
N LYS A 233 7.62 7.21 -15.23
CA LYS A 233 9.03 7.59 -15.15
C LYS A 233 9.79 6.74 -14.15
N ARG A 234 9.26 6.57 -12.93
CA ARG A 234 9.89 5.75 -11.87
C ARG A 234 10.03 4.30 -12.32
N LEU A 235 8.99 3.72 -12.91
CA LEU A 235 9.04 2.37 -13.43
C LEU A 235 10.07 2.22 -14.55
N ALA A 236 10.11 3.17 -15.48
CA ALA A 236 11.04 3.18 -16.60
C ALA A 236 12.49 3.27 -16.15
N LEU A 237 12.81 4.20 -15.24
CA LEU A 237 14.15 4.38 -14.71
C LEU A 237 14.62 3.17 -13.88
N ALA A 238 13.74 2.58 -13.07
CA ALA A 238 14.09 1.42 -12.24
C ALA A 238 14.32 0.14 -13.06
N SER A 239 13.73 0.04 -14.25
CA SER A 239 13.86 -1.10 -15.16
C SER A 239 14.80 -0.83 -16.35
N PHE A 240 15.31 0.38 -16.49
CA PHE A 240 16.06 0.85 -17.66
C PHE A 240 15.33 0.59 -18.98
N SER A 241 14.00 0.70 -18.96
CA SER A 241 13.16 0.37 -20.12
C SER A 241 12.99 1.54 -21.08
N THR A 242 12.78 1.20 -22.35
CA THR A 242 12.35 2.15 -23.38
C THR A 242 10.84 2.31 -23.37
N LEU A 243 10.35 3.49 -23.73
CA LEU A 243 8.91 3.76 -23.80
C LEU A 243 8.42 3.67 -25.24
N HIS A 244 7.28 3.02 -25.44
CA HIS A 244 6.50 3.16 -26.65
C HIS A 244 5.10 3.63 -26.27
N CYS A 245 4.83 4.90 -26.54
CA CYS A 245 3.60 5.57 -26.18
C CYS A 245 2.60 5.52 -27.34
N PHE A 246 1.39 5.06 -27.05
CA PHE A 246 0.28 4.96 -27.98
C PHE A 246 -0.74 6.05 -27.65
N LEU A 247 -1.01 6.93 -28.61
CA LEU A 247 -1.80 8.15 -28.46
C LEU A 247 -2.96 8.15 -29.45
N SER A 248 -4.03 8.88 -29.16
CA SER A 248 -5.06 9.13 -30.18
C SER A 248 -4.55 10.13 -31.22
N ASP A 249 -4.86 9.88 -32.49
CA ASP A 249 -4.39 10.64 -33.65
C ASP A 249 -4.63 12.16 -33.53
N ASP A 250 -5.68 12.57 -32.83
CA ASP A 250 -6.14 13.97 -32.74
C ASP A 250 -5.41 14.83 -31.70
N ARG A 251 -4.56 14.21 -30.85
CA ARG A 251 -3.99 14.87 -29.66
C ARG A 251 -2.49 14.66 -29.43
N GLU A 252 -1.76 14.06 -30.37
CA GLU A 252 -0.33 13.75 -30.20
C GLU A 252 0.51 14.97 -29.77
N GLU A 253 0.40 16.11 -30.46
CA GLU A 253 1.21 17.31 -30.16
C GLU A 253 0.94 17.90 -28.77
N LYS A 254 -0.32 17.83 -28.29
CA LYS A 254 -0.70 18.40 -26.98
C LYS A 254 -0.18 17.54 -25.84
N VAL A 255 -0.32 16.23 -25.97
CA VAL A 255 0.11 15.27 -24.94
C VAL A 255 1.64 15.26 -24.82
N THR A 256 2.35 15.19 -25.95
CA THR A 256 3.82 15.13 -25.99
C THR A 256 4.51 16.40 -25.45
N ARG A 257 3.87 17.56 -25.53
CA ARG A 257 4.39 18.82 -24.97
C ARG A 257 4.68 18.72 -23.47
N SER A 258 3.90 17.92 -22.74
CA SER A 258 4.05 17.75 -21.29
C SER A 258 5.24 16.86 -20.91
N TRP A 259 5.73 16.03 -21.84
CA TRP A 259 6.74 15.00 -21.55
C TRP A 259 8.17 15.52 -21.49
N GLY A 260 8.46 16.68 -22.11
CA GLY A 260 9.82 17.17 -22.27
C GLY A 260 10.60 17.31 -20.95
N ALA A 261 9.93 17.64 -19.85
CA ALA A 261 10.54 17.69 -18.52
C ALA A 261 10.57 16.31 -17.83
N VAL A 262 9.53 15.50 -18.00
CA VAL A 262 9.34 14.24 -17.26
C VAL A 262 10.20 13.11 -17.84
N PHE A 263 10.18 12.94 -19.17
CA PHE A 263 10.85 11.85 -19.89
C PHE A 263 12.17 12.27 -20.56
N SER A 264 12.75 13.41 -20.18
CA SER A 264 14.00 13.94 -20.76
C SER A 264 15.18 12.95 -20.76
N SER A 265 15.23 12.05 -19.77
CA SER A 265 16.29 11.06 -19.60
C SER A 265 15.90 9.66 -20.11
N ILE A 266 14.80 9.53 -20.85
CA ILE A 266 14.24 8.23 -21.25
C ILE A 266 13.98 8.22 -22.75
N ASN A 267 14.45 7.18 -23.44
CA ASN A 267 14.15 6.98 -24.85
C ASN A 267 12.69 6.60 -25.01
N TYR A 268 11.93 7.41 -25.76
CA TYR A 268 10.54 7.14 -26.07
C TYR A 268 10.25 7.23 -27.57
N LYS A 269 9.31 6.41 -28.04
CA LYS A 269 8.71 6.45 -29.37
C LYS A 269 7.21 6.69 -29.24
N THR A 270 6.64 7.46 -30.17
CA THR A 270 5.18 7.61 -30.29
C THR A 270 4.63 6.77 -31.44
N SER A 271 3.40 6.31 -31.28
CA SER A 271 2.56 5.80 -32.36
C SER A 271 1.12 6.17 -32.06
N THR A 272 0.33 6.32 -33.10
CA THR A 272 -1.05 6.75 -32.95
C THR A 272 -2.02 5.59 -33.22
N PHE A 273 -3.25 5.70 -32.71
CA PHE A 273 -4.34 4.78 -32.99
C PHE A 273 -5.65 5.55 -33.21
N SER A 274 -6.43 5.11 -34.18
CA SER A 274 -7.76 5.67 -34.45
C SER A 274 -8.83 4.97 -33.60
N THR A 275 -8.71 3.66 -33.39
CA THR A 275 -9.64 2.86 -32.59
C THR A 275 -8.91 2.04 -31.53
N TRP A 276 -9.44 2.01 -30.30
CA TRP A 276 -8.88 1.19 -29.20
C TRP A 276 -8.79 -0.31 -29.54
N ARG A 277 -9.64 -0.81 -30.45
CA ARG A 277 -9.65 -2.22 -30.90
C ARG A 277 -8.39 -2.63 -31.64
N GLU A 278 -7.63 -1.68 -32.17
CA GLU A 278 -6.38 -1.92 -32.89
C GLU A 278 -5.21 -2.14 -31.92
N ILE A 279 -5.32 -1.68 -30.66
CA ILE A 279 -4.24 -1.72 -29.67
C ILE A 279 -3.69 -3.14 -29.45
N PRO A 280 -4.50 -4.20 -29.27
CA PRO A 280 -3.98 -5.55 -29.11
C PRO A 280 -3.12 -6.01 -30.30
N GLU A 281 -3.54 -5.70 -31.52
CA GLU A 281 -2.80 -6.04 -32.74
C GLU A 281 -1.49 -5.24 -32.85
N LEU A 282 -1.54 -3.94 -32.54
CA LEU A 282 -0.35 -3.08 -32.48
C LEU A 282 0.66 -3.61 -31.45
N PHE A 283 0.20 -4.07 -30.30
CA PHE A 283 1.06 -4.61 -29.25
C PHE A 283 1.66 -5.94 -29.66
N GLN A 284 0.88 -6.83 -30.29
CA GLN A 284 1.42 -8.09 -30.79
C GLN A 284 2.54 -7.90 -31.81
N LYS A 285 2.44 -6.88 -32.68
CA LYS A 285 3.49 -6.55 -33.66
C LYS A 285 4.73 -5.89 -33.05
N THR A 286 4.59 -5.29 -31.88
CA THR A 286 5.63 -4.41 -31.31
C THR A 286 6.27 -4.94 -30.03
N ALA A 287 5.57 -5.78 -29.28
CA ALA A 287 6.01 -6.28 -27.98
C ALA A 287 7.28 -7.12 -28.11
N THR A 288 8.34 -6.71 -27.42
CA THR A 288 9.54 -7.52 -27.26
C THR A 288 9.38 -8.54 -26.13
N ALA A 289 10.34 -9.47 -26.02
CA ALA A 289 10.48 -10.26 -24.79
C ALA A 289 10.63 -9.33 -23.58
N TYR A 290 9.92 -9.63 -22.48
CA TYR A 290 9.85 -8.79 -21.27
C TYR A 290 9.26 -7.38 -21.50
N ALA A 291 8.27 -7.28 -22.40
CA ALA A 291 7.44 -6.08 -22.49
C ALA A 291 6.43 -6.04 -21.32
N SER A 292 6.27 -4.85 -20.73
CA SER A 292 5.24 -4.57 -19.74
C SER A 292 4.29 -3.53 -20.32
N ILE A 293 3.00 -3.73 -20.10
CA ILE A 293 1.95 -2.89 -20.65
C ILE A 293 1.41 -1.99 -19.55
N VAL A 294 1.30 -0.70 -19.84
CA VAL A 294 0.72 0.30 -18.93
C VAL A 294 -0.47 0.96 -19.61
N VAL A 295 -1.61 0.97 -18.96
CA VAL A 295 -2.83 1.59 -19.45
C VAL A 295 -3.23 2.67 -18.46
N LEU A 296 -3.24 3.92 -18.91
CA LEU A 296 -3.77 5.02 -18.12
C LEU A 296 -5.29 5.05 -18.25
N SER A 297 -5.97 5.36 -17.16
CA SER A 297 -7.41 5.57 -17.16
C SER A 297 -7.83 6.63 -16.15
N ALA A 298 -8.85 7.39 -16.52
CA ALA A 298 -9.67 8.08 -15.54
C ALA A 298 -10.65 7.07 -14.90
N ARG A 299 -11.46 7.52 -13.96
CA ARG A 299 -12.45 6.68 -13.26
C ARG A 299 -13.83 6.82 -13.88
N PRO A 300 -14.73 5.84 -13.65
CA PRO A 300 -16.10 5.92 -14.12
C PRO A 300 -16.76 7.28 -13.78
N GLY A 301 -17.21 7.99 -14.81
CA GLY A 301 -17.87 9.31 -14.69
C GLY A 301 -16.95 10.52 -14.89
N GLU A 302 -15.64 10.34 -15.06
CA GLU A 302 -14.70 11.42 -15.37
C GLU A 302 -14.55 11.66 -16.89
N ALA A 303 -14.10 12.86 -17.28
CA ALA A 303 -14.11 13.28 -18.68
C ALA A 303 -13.22 12.43 -19.61
N SER A 304 -12.12 11.87 -19.09
CA SER A 304 -11.17 11.05 -19.85
C SER A 304 -11.44 9.54 -19.69
N TRP A 305 -12.58 9.17 -19.13
CA TRP A 305 -12.98 7.76 -18.94
C TRP A 305 -13.72 7.23 -20.16
N SER A 306 -13.50 5.95 -20.48
CA SER A 306 -14.29 5.26 -21.50
C SER A 306 -14.41 3.76 -21.20
N PRO A 307 -15.61 3.16 -21.36
CA PRO A 307 -15.84 1.73 -21.15
C PRO A 307 -14.98 0.82 -22.04
N ALA A 308 -14.40 1.37 -23.11
CA ALA A 308 -13.51 0.64 -24.00
C ALA A 308 -12.16 0.33 -23.33
N PHE A 309 -11.59 1.30 -22.61
CA PHE A 309 -10.28 1.15 -21.96
C PHE A 309 -10.35 0.24 -20.72
N GLU A 310 -11.50 0.17 -20.05
CA GLU A 310 -11.74 -0.76 -18.94
C GLU A 310 -11.68 -2.24 -19.36
N ARG A 311 -12.06 -2.55 -20.60
CA ARG A 311 -11.97 -3.91 -21.16
C ARG A 311 -10.60 -4.27 -21.68
N LEU A 312 -9.72 -3.27 -21.87
CA LEU A 312 -8.45 -3.43 -22.53
C LEU A 312 -7.49 -4.33 -21.73
N PRO A 313 -7.36 -4.23 -20.40
CA PRO A 313 -6.53 -5.14 -19.61
C PRO A 313 -6.91 -6.62 -19.79
N HIS A 314 -8.21 -6.93 -19.87
CA HIS A 314 -8.70 -8.28 -20.15
C HIS A 314 -8.26 -8.78 -21.52
N MET A 315 -8.51 -7.99 -22.56
CA MET A 315 -8.11 -8.31 -23.92
C MET A 315 -6.60 -8.55 -24.02
N LEU A 316 -5.80 -7.68 -23.40
CA LEU A 316 -4.35 -7.81 -23.38
C LEU A 316 -3.88 -9.03 -22.60
N ALA A 317 -4.53 -9.34 -21.48
CA ALA A 317 -4.21 -10.50 -20.67
C ALA A 317 -4.44 -11.83 -21.40
N GLU A 318 -5.39 -11.86 -22.36
CA GLU A 318 -5.67 -12.99 -23.26
C GLU A 318 -4.71 -13.04 -24.45
N HIS A 319 -4.45 -11.90 -25.12
CA HIS A 319 -3.63 -11.86 -26.35
C HIS A 319 -2.13 -11.88 -26.08
N ILE A 320 -1.68 -11.39 -24.91
CA ILE A 320 -0.27 -11.31 -24.51
C ILE A 320 -0.13 -11.85 -23.07
N PRO A 321 -0.32 -13.17 -22.86
CA PRO A 321 -0.46 -13.74 -21.52
C PRO A 321 0.81 -13.68 -20.67
N HIS A 322 1.96 -13.51 -21.31
CA HIS A 322 3.28 -13.46 -20.67
C HIS A 322 3.73 -12.04 -20.28
N ALA A 323 3.03 -11.00 -20.75
CA ALA A 323 3.37 -9.62 -20.40
C ALA A 323 2.89 -9.29 -18.98
N ASN A 324 3.66 -8.45 -18.29
CA ASN A 324 3.13 -7.74 -17.14
C ASN A 324 2.10 -6.71 -17.61
N VAL A 325 1.00 -6.57 -16.89
CA VAL A 325 -0.05 -5.59 -17.20
C VAL A 325 -0.29 -4.71 -15.99
N LEU A 326 -0.30 -3.40 -16.21
CA LEU A 326 -0.50 -2.36 -15.22
C LEU A 326 -1.62 -1.43 -15.67
N MET A 327 -2.71 -1.37 -14.92
CA MET A 327 -3.78 -0.39 -15.12
C MET A 327 -3.65 0.69 -14.04
N LEU A 328 -3.49 1.94 -14.46
CA LEU A 328 -3.26 3.08 -13.57
C LEU A 328 -4.48 4.01 -13.65
N TYR A 329 -5.30 3.98 -12.60
CA TYR A 329 -6.36 4.94 -12.38
C TYR A 329 -5.79 6.19 -11.74
N MET A 330 -5.90 7.30 -12.45
CA MET A 330 -5.39 8.57 -11.99
C MET A 330 -6.11 9.03 -10.70
N PRO A 331 -5.41 9.74 -9.79
CA PRO A 331 -6.02 10.28 -8.59
C PRO A 331 -6.99 11.42 -8.92
N SER A 332 -8.06 11.54 -8.13
CA SER A 332 -9.04 12.63 -8.20
C SER A 332 -8.88 13.53 -6.97
N TYR A 333 -8.40 14.75 -7.17
CA TYR A 333 -8.22 15.76 -6.11
C TYR A 333 -9.51 16.50 -5.78
N ARG A 334 -10.55 16.35 -6.62
CA ARG A 334 -11.86 16.99 -6.44
C ARG A 334 -12.57 16.66 -5.11
N ALA A 335 -12.23 15.55 -4.46
CA ALA A 335 -12.83 15.11 -3.19
C ALA A 335 -12.14 15.69 -1.94
N GLN A 336 -10.87 16.14 -2.03
CA GLN A 336 -10.11 16.62 -0.86
C GLN A 336 -10.48 18.06 -0.44
N ALA A 337 -11.15 18.82 -1.29
CA ALA A 337 -11.54 20.20 -1.00
C ALA A 337 -12.80 20.35 -0.12
N ILE A 338 -13.52 19.26 0.22
CA ILE A 338 -14.85 19.35 0.87
C ILE A 338 -14.86 18.88 2.34
N GLN A 339 -13.78 18.36 2.91
CA GLN A 339 -13.77 17.96 4.33
C GLN A 339 -12.44 18.27 5.01
N VAL A 340 -12.24 19.55 5.33
CA VAL A 340 -11.46 19.93 6.51
C VAL A 340 -12.43 20.63 7.45
N PRO A 341 -12.97 19.93 8.48
CA PRO A 341 -13.60 20.62 9.59
C PRO A 341 -12.53 21.45 10.31
N GLU A 342 -12.62 22.76 10.17
CA GLU A 342 -11.83 23.77 10.86
C GLU A 342 -12.24 23.87 12.34
N ALA A 343 -12.19 22.74 13.05
CA ALA A 343 -12.58 22.64 14.46
C ALA A 343 -11.85 21.49 15.16
N ALA A 344 -10.52 21.53 15.17
CA ALA A 344 -9.69 20.82 16.16
C ALA A 344 -8.27 21.40 16.21
N ALA A 345 -8.16 22.74 16.24
CA ALA A 345 -6.92 23.39 16.66
C ALA A 345 -6.86 23.41 18.19
N THR A 346 -6.83 22.26 18.83
CA THR A 346 -6.41 22.14 20.24
C THR A 346 -5.83 20.75 20.46
N GLN A 347 -4.50 20.73 20.70
CA GLN A 347 -3.69 19.57 21.09
C GLN A 347 -3.58 18.47 20.03
N ALA A 348 -2.67 18.70 19.07
CA ALA A 348 -1.99 17.60 18.41
C ALA A 348 -1.19 16.82 19.47
N PRO A 349 -1.38 15.49 19.62
CA PRO A 349 -0.34 14.68 20.21
C PRO A 349 0.80 14.67 19.21
N SER A 350 1.88 15.38 19.58
CA SER A 350 3.18 15.25 18.96
C SER A 350 3.70 13.82 19.18
N SER A 351 3.26 12.89 18.34
CA SER A 351 4.05 11.70 18.04
C SER A 351 4.27 11.66 16.54
N SER A 352 5.09 12.59 16.07
CA SER A 352 6.00 12.28 14.97
C SER A 352 6.64 10.95 15.30
N ALA A 353 6.30 9.89 14.55
CA ALA A 353 7.07 8.66 14.54
C ALA A 353 8.43 8.96 13.88
N HIS A 354 9.24 9.76 14.55
CA HIS A 354 10.67 9.53 14.55
C HIS A 354 10.82 8.12 15.08
N ILE A 355 11.27 7.20 14.24
CA ILE A 355 11.87 5.97 14.73
C ILE A 355 13.08 6.45 15.52
N ASP A 356 12.91 6.60 16.83
CA ASP A 356 13.99 6.95 17.72
C ASP A 356 15.02 5.82 17.61
N ILE A 357 16.19 6.15 17.08
CA ILE A 357 17.33 5.22 16.99
C ILE A 357 17.69 4.68 18.40
N SER A 358 17.26 5.39 19.45
CA SER A 358 17.34 4.97 20.86
C SER A 358 16.34 3.88 21.28
N SER A 359 15.22 3.66 20.57
CA SER A 359 14.21 2.67 20.97
C SER A 359 14.50 1.29 20.39
N THR A 360 15.11 1.19 19.21
CA THR A 360 15.42 -0.11 18.60
C THR A 360 16.57 -0.82 19.32
N GLU A 361 17.66 -0.11 19.66
CA GLU A 361 18.74 -0.69 20.49
C GLU A 361 18.30 -1.06 21.91
N ALA A 362 17.23 -0.44 22.42
CA ALA A 362 16.66 -0.82 23.71
C ALA A 362 16.19 -2.28 23.72
N ILE A 363 15.66 -2.78 22.59
CA ILE A 363 15.25 -4.19 22.44
C ILE A 363 16.47 -5.12 22.59
N LEU A 364 17.59 -4.77 21.95
CA LEU A 364 18.83 -5.55 22.05
C LEU A 364 19.40 -5.50 23.47
N PHE A 365 19.43 -4.32 24.09
CA PHE A 365 19.92 -4.13 25.46
C PHE A 365 19.11 -4.95 26.48
N GLU A 366 17.79 -4.92 26.33
CA GLU A 366 16.85 -5.68 27.14
C GLU A 366 17.08 -7.20 27.00
N ALA A 367 17.26 -7.68 25.76
CA ALA A 367 17.55 -9.09 25.48
C ALA A 367 18.90 -9.55 26.07
N VAL A 368 19.95 -8.73 26.01
CA VAL A 368 21.24 -9.02 26.67
C VAL A 368 21.05 -9.11 28.18
N ARG A 369 20.42 -8.10 28.79
CA ARG A 369 20.22 -8.04 30.25
C ARG A 369 19.36 -9.19 30.77
N ALA A 370 18.38 -9.63 29.99
CA ALA A 370 17.51 -10.75 30.34
C ALA A 370 18.15 -12.13 30.09
N GLY A 371 19.37 -12.20 29.56
CA GLY A 371 20.06 -13.47 29.27
C GLY A 371 19.47 -14.23 28.07
N ARG A 372 18.75 -13.55 27.18
CA ARG A 372 18.04 -14.15 26.03
C ARG A 372 18.89 -14.27 24.76
N ILE A 373 20.19 -13.97 24.87
CA ILE A 373 21.13 -14.05 23.75
C ILE A 373 22.10 -15.19 23.98
N GLN A 374 22.18 -16.09 23.01
CA GLN A 374 23.11 -17.21 22.96
C GLN A 374 24.05 -16.99 21.77
N VAL A 375 25.30 -16.61 22.05
CA VAL A 375 26.35 -16.49 21.03
C VAL A 375 27.27 -17.72 21.07
N ASN A 376 28.00 -17.95 19.98
CA ASN A 376 28.96 -19.04 19.85
C ASN A 376 28.41 -20.43 20.21
N MET A 377 27.18 -20.73 19.77
CA MET A 377 26.53 -22.00 20.07
C MET A 377 27.29 -23.19 19.45
N GLU A 378 27.57 -24.22 20.25
CA GLU A 378 28.36 -25.39 19.83
C GLU A 378 27.51 -26.51 19.21
N SER A 379 26.22 -26.58 19.58
CA SER A 379 25.32 -27.67 19.15
C SER A 379 25.29 -27.79 17.63
N SER A 380 25.43 -29.02 17.12
CA SER A 380 25.41 -29.30 15.68
C SER A 380 24.00 -29.56 15.17
N ALA A 381 23.10 -30.01 16.04
CA ALA A 381 21.70 -30.24 15.73
C ALA A 381 20.89 -28.95 15.90
N LEU A 382 20.12 -28.59 14.87
CA LEU A 382 19.22 -27.43 14.89
C LEU A 382 18.21 -27.51 16.04
N ALA A 383 17.66 -28.70 16.30
CA ALA A 383 16.69 -28.93 17.36
C ALA A 383 17.25 -28.57 18.75
N GLU A 384 18.51 -28.94 19.01
CA GLU A 384 19.21 -28.61 20.24
C GLU A 384 19.54 -27.11 20.31
N GLY A 385 19.88 -26.50 19.17
CA GLY A 385 20.05 -25.06 19.05
C GLY A 385 18.77 -24.29 19.42
N ILE A 386 17.64 -24.66 18.83
CA ILE A 386 16.32 -24.07 19.15
C ILE A 386 16.01 -24.26 20.63
N TYR A 387 16.16 -25.48 21.15
CA TYR A 387 15.90 -25.78 22.57
C TYR A 387 16.71 -24.89 23.53
N ASN A 388 17.99 -24.63 23.23
CA ASN A 388 18.83 -23.74 24.04
C ASN A 388 18.33 -22.29 24.03
N ILE A 389 17.80 -21.81 22.90
CA ILE A 389 17.18 -20.48 22.79
C ILE A 389 15.86 -20.42 23.57
N ILE A 390 15.03 -21.47 23.53
CA ILE A 390 13.80 -21.50 24.33
C ILE A 390 14.12 -21.49 25.82
N PHE A 391 15.13 -22.26 26.23
CA PHE A 391 15.55 -22.33 27.62
C PHE A 391 16.08 -21.00 28.14
N SER A 392 16.74 -20.19 27.29
CA SER A 392 17.16 -18.83 27.66
C SER A 392 15.97 -17.88 27.83
N ALA A 393 14.90 -18.07 27.04
CA ALA A 393 13.65 -17.32 27.20
C ALA A 393 12.90 -17.70 28.49
N PHE A 394 12.92 -18.98 28.87
CA PHE A 394 12.18 -19.53 30.02
C PHE A 394 13.05 -20.43 30.91
N PRO A 395 14.00 -19.88 31.70
CA PRO A 395 14.95 -20.68 32.49
C PRO A 395 14.27 -21.59 33.53
N MET A 396 13.09 -21.18 34.00
CA MET A 396 12.29 -21.88 35.02
C MET A 396 11.08 -22.63 34.43
N GLY A 397 11.00 -22.75 33.10
CA GLY A 397 9.88 -23.40 32.43
C GLY A 397 9.87 -24.92 32.63
N ASP A 398 8.69 -25.54 32.57
CA ASP A 398 8.56 -27.00 32.59
C ASP A 398 9.22 -27.61 31.34
N LYS A 399 10.22 -28.48 31.54
CA LYS A 399 10.96 -29.16 30.47
C LYS A 399 10.06 -29.87 29.46
N ARG A 400 8.90 -30.40 29.88
CA ARG A 400 7.96 -31.04 28.95
C ARG A 400 7.33 -30.02 28.01
N LEU A 401 6.84 -28.91 28.54
CA LEU A 401 6.25 -27.82 27.75
C LEU A 401 7.28 -27.20 26.80
N LEU A 402 8.52 -26.96 27.28
CA LEU A 402 9.60 -26.43 26.45
C LEU A 402 9.96 -27.34 25.27
N ARG A 403 9.92 -28.68 25.47
CA ARG A 403 10.11 -29.64 24.37
C ARG A 403 8.98 -29.59 23.35
N THR A 404 7.73 -29.52 23.80
CA THR A 404 6.58 -29.39 22.89
C THR A 404 6.66 -28.10 22.06
N LEU A 405 7.08 -26.99 22.66
CA LEU A 405 7.32 -25.73 21.94
C LEU A 405 8.47 -25.87 20.93
N ALA A 406 9.56 -26.54 21.31
CA ALA A 406 10.68 -26.80 20.40
C ALA A 406 10.25 -27.60 19.18
N ASP A 407 9.51 -28.70 19.37
CA ASP A 407 9.03 -29.54 18.28
C ASP A 407 8.15 -28.74 17.30
N ARG A 408 7.23 -27.91 17.83
CA ARG A 408 6.38 -27.01 17.03
C ARG A 408 7.21 -26.03 16.19
N TRP A 409 8.20 -25.37 16.78
CA TRP A 409 9.02 -24.38 16.07
C TRP A 409 9.99 -25.00 15.07
N ILE A 410 10.50 -26.20 15.35
CA ILE A 410 11.29 -26.98 14.39
C ILE A 410 10.42 -27.28 13.16
N GLU A 411 9.16 -27.70 13.36
CA GLU A 411 8.25 -27.96 12.26
C GLU A 411 7.95 -26.69 11.45
N MET A 412 7.69 -25.55 12.11
CA MET A 412 7.50 -24.26 11.42
C MET A 412 8.70 -23.89 10.54
N LEU A 413 9.91 -23.99 11.09
CA LEU A 413 11.14 -23.70 10.35
C LEU A 413 11.33 -24.61 9.14
N GLN A 414 10.98 -25.89 9.27
CA GLN A 414 11.13 -26.87 8.18
C GLN A 414 10.10 -26.68 7.07
N ARG A 415 8.88 -26.25 7.42
CA ARG A 415 7.79 -26.05 6.45
C ARG A 415 7.91 -24.74 5.68
N GLN A 416 8.09 -23.63 6.38
CA GLN A 416 8.14 -22.28 5.79
C GLN A 416 9.11 -21.39 6.58
N PRO A 417 10.43 -21.53 6.37
CA PRO A 417 11.40 -20.67 7.03
C PRO A 417 11.28 -19.23 6.52
N ILE A 418 11.23 -18.27 7.44
CA ILE A 418 11.24 -16.84 7.13
C ILE A 418 12.68 -16.32 7.28
N GLU A 419 13.39 -16.13 6.17
CA GLU A 419 14.77 -15.60 6.18
C GLU A 419 14.76 -14.06 6.21
N ILE A 420 15.50 -13.45 7.15
CA ILE A 420 15.65 -11.99 7.29
C ILE A 420 16.68 -11.43 6.33
N GLU A 421 17.80 -12.13 6.26
CA GLU A 421 18.92 -11.92 5.35
C GLU A 421 19.67 -13.26 5.27
N PRO A 422 20.54 -13.47 4.27
CA PRO A 422 21.20 -14.76 4.07
C PRO A 422 21.80 -15.35 5.36
N GLY A 423 21.31 -16.51 5.80
CA GLY A 423 21.75 -17.21 7.01
C GLY A 423 21.13 -16.71 8.32
N VAL A 424 20.12 -15.84 8.31
CA VAL A 424 19.38 -15.37 9.50
C VAL A 424 17.92 -15.74 9.35
N VAL A 425 17.40 -16.59 10.24
CA VAL A 425 16.00 -17.04 10.16
C VAL A 425 15.20 -16.55 11.36
N LEU A 426 13.98 -16.13 11.07
CA LEU A 426 12.99 -15.69 12.03
C LEU A 426 12.02 -16.82 12.37
N LEU A 427 11.85 -17.03 13.66
CA LEU A 427 10.77 -17.78 14.28
C LEU A 427 9.91 -16.79 15.06
N HIS A 428 8.60 -16.91 14.94
CA HIS A 428 7.68 -16.13 15.76
C HIS A 428 6.54 -17.01 16.26
N ASP A 429 6.03 -16.72 17.46
CA ASP A 429 4.88 -17.42 18.02
C ASP A 429 4.16 -16.58 19.08
N ARG A 430 2.91 -16.96 19.36
CA ARG A 430 2.08 -16.35 20.41
C ARG A 430 1.98 -17.29 21.62
N LEU A 431 2.17 -16.75 22.82
CA LEU A 431 2.10 -17.52 24.06
C LEU A 431 1.16 -16.85 25.07
N GLU A 432 0.34 -17.65 25.75
CA GLU A 432 -0.51 -17.18 26.87
C GLU A 432 0.30 -16.82 28.11
N THR A 433 1.47 -17.43 28.27
CA THR A 433 2.28 -17.37 29.50
C THR A 433 3.14 -16.12 29.64
N ILE A 434 3.15 -15.23 28.63
CA ILE A 434 3.97 -14.00 28.63
C ILE A 434 3.09 -12.76 28.61
N THR A 435 3.54 -11.72 29.31
CA THR A 435 2.79 -10.46 29.48
C THR A 435 3.32 -9.32 28.60
N HIS A 436 4.51 -9.48 28.01
CA HIS A 436 5.15 -8.52 27.12
C HIS A 436 5.91 -9.25 26.00
N PRO A 437 6.11 -8.61 24.83
CA PRO A 437 6.92 -9.16 23.76
C PRO A 437 8.35 -9.47 24.21
N LEU A 438 8.87 -10.61 23.77
CA LEU A 438 10.24 -11.04 24.01
C LEU A 438 10.92 -11.31 22.67
N VAL A 439 12.20 -10.95 22.58
CA VAL A 439 13.08 -11.42 21.50
C VAL A 439 14.25 -12.19 22.09
N CYS A 440 14.60 -13.29 21.43
CA CYS A 440 15.76 -14.11 21.74
C CYS A 440 16.61 -14.30 20.48
N PHE A 441 17.93 -14.38 20.66
CA PHE A 441 18.88 -14.54 19.57
C PHE A 441 19.77 -15.74 19.83
N GLY A 442 19.93 -16.60 18.83
CA GLY A 442 20.92 -17.67 18.84
C GLY A 442 21.86 -17.54 17.66
N ALA A 443 23.17 -17.55 17.90
CA ALA A 443 24.19 -17.39 16.87
C ALA A 443 25.19 -18.56 16.88
N ARG A 444 25.40 -19.13 15.70
CA ARG A 444 26.35 -20.21 15.43
C ARG A 444 27.17 -19.93 14.17
N LYS A 445 28.47 -19.71 14.34
CA LYS A 445 29.43 -19.39 13.25
C LYS A 445 29.35 -20.35 12.05
N LYS A 446 29.30 -21.66 12.34
CA LYS A 446 29.22 -22.71 11.29
C LYS A 446 27.84 -22.86 10.64
N GLY A 447 26.78 -22.33 11.27
CA GLY A 447 25.38 -22.40 10.83
C GLY A 447 24.76 -23.80 10.77
N TYR A 448 23.44 -23.89 10.78
CA TYR A 448 22.67 -25.12 10.63
C TYR A 448 22.22 -25.28 9.18
N ARG A 449 22.39 -26.47 8.58
CA ARG A 449 21.88 -26.71 7.22
C ARG A 449 20.39 -26.96 7.26
N LEU A 450 19.64 -26.23 6.43
CA LEU A 450 18.22 -26.39 6.24
C LEU A 450 17.96 -26.62 4.74
N SER A 451 17.26 -27.68 4.36
CA SER A 451 17.06 -28.04 2.95
C SER A 451 16.28 -26.98 2.15
N ALA A 452 15.47 -26.17 2.83
CA ALA A 452 14.66 -25.13 2.23
C ALA A 452 15.43 -23.80 1.97
N LEU A 453 16.67 -23.68 2.44
CA LEU A 453 17.49 -22.46 2.32
C LEU A 453 18.81 -22.75 1.61
N GLU A 454 19.29 -21.81 0.81
CA GLU A 454 20.58 -21.92 0.11
C GLU A 454 21.78 -21.78 1.08
N ASN A 455 21.65 -20.87 2.05
CA ASN A 455 22.69 -20.57 3.03
C ASN A 455 22.43 -21.31 4.35
N PRO A 456 23.50 -21.75 5.06
CA PRO A 456 23.33 -22.32 6.39
C PRO A 456 22.82 -21.24 7.37
N VAL A 457 21.88 -21.61 8.22
CA VAL A 457 21.28 -20.75 9.25
C VAL A 457 22.30 -20.49 10.35
N GLN A 458 22.96 -19.34 10.29
CA GLN A 458 23.94 -18.90 11.28
C GLN A 458 23.28 -18.21 12.47
N ILE A 459 22.13 -17.56 12.26
CA ILE A 459 21.39 -16.87 13.32
C ILE A 459 19.94 -17.30 13.31
N ILE A 460 19.42 -17.57 14.51
CA ILE A 460 18.02 -17.83 14.77
C ILE A 460 17.50 -16.68 15.62
N VAL A 461 16.47 -16.01 15.14
CA VAL A 461 15.75 -14.95 15.86
C VAL A 461 14.42 -15.55 16.29
N LEU A 462 14.12 -15.49 17.58
CA LEU A 462 12.85 -15.95 18.13
C LEU A 462 12.09 -14.77 18.72
N ILE A 463 10.93 -14.46 18.15
CA ILE A 463 10.00 -13.43 18.64
C ILE A 463 8.81 -14.11 19.31
N LEU A 464 8.57 -13.81 20.57
CA LEU A 464 7.41 -14.31 21.33
C LEU A 464 6.54 -13.14 21.73
N VAL A 465 5.24 -13.23 21.42
CA VAL A 465 4.28 -12.19 21.82
C VAL A 465 3.13 -12.73 22.66
N PRO A 466 2.55 -11.92 23.56
CA PRO A 466 1.38 -12.30 24.34
C PRO A 466 0.20 -12.67 23.44
N LEU A 467 -0.56 -13.71 23.80
CA LEU A 467 -1.75 -14.13 23.02
C LEU A 467 -2.75 -12.98 22.82
N HIS A 468 -2.92 -12.15 23.85
CA HIS A 468 -3.86 -11.02 23.87
C HIS A 468 -3.34 -9.75 23.18
N GLN A 469 -2.11 -9.77 22.66
CA GLN A 469 -1.56 -8.62 21.96
C GLN A 469 -2.20 -8.45 20.57
N SER A 470 -2.44 -7.20 20.17
CA SER A 470 -2.94 -6.89 18.84
C SER A 470 -1.93 -7.29 17.76
N ALA A 471 -2.42 -7.73 16.60
CA ALA A 471 -1.56 -8.09 15.47
C ALA A 471 -0.71 -6.90 14.98
N GLU A 472 -1.22 -5.67 15.08
CA GLU A 472 -0.48 -4.46 14.70
C GLU A 472 0.76 -4.24 15.58
N GLU A 473 0.63 -4.40 16.90
CA GLU A 473 1.77 -4.27 17.82
C GLU A 473 2.80 -5.37 17.63
N HIS A 474 2.37 -6.61 17.39
CA HIS A 474 3.25 -7.72 17.06
C HIS A 474 4.08 -7.43 15.80
N LEU A 475 3.42 -7.00 14.73
CA LEU A 475 4.07 -6.73 13.45
C LEU A 475 4.98 -5.50 13.51
N ARG A 476 4.64 -4.49 14.32
CA ARG A 476 5.53 -3.36 14.60
C ARG A 476 6.80 -3.81 15.32
N PHE A 477 6.68 -4.69 16.31
CA PHE A 477 7.84 -5.28 16.99
C PHE A 477 8.73 -6.08 16.03
N LEU A 478 8.13 -6.82 15.10
CA LEU A 478 8.86 -7.54 14.05
C LEU A 478 9.64 -6.56 13.14
N ALA A 479 9.02 -5.47 12.71
CA ALA A 479 9.68 -4.43 11.90
C ALA A 479 10.88 -3.80 12.65
N ASP A 480 10.76 -3.58 13.96
CA ASP A 480 11.86 -3.07 14.79
C ASP A 480 13.02 -4.08 14.87
N VAL A 481 12.74 -5.37 15.05
CA VAL A 481 13.77 -6.43 15.05
C VAL A 481 14.43 -6.56 13.67
N ALA A 482 13.68 -6.49 12.58
CA ALA A 482 14.24 -6.50 11.22
C ALA A 482 15.16 -5.30 10.97
N ASN A 483 14.84 -4.13 11.54
CA ASN A 483 15.69 -2.95 11.49
C ASN A 483 17.02 -3.14 12.25
N LEU A 484 17.07 -3.90 13.35
CA LEU A 484 18.33 -4.18 14.07
C LEU A 484 19.37 -4.88 13.18
N PHE A 485 18.96 -5.89 12.42
CA PHE A 485 19.87 -6.61 11.51
C PHE A 485 20.46 -5.70 10.46
N ARG A 486 19.63 -4.80 9.91
CA ARG A 486 19.98 -4.01 8.74
C ARG A 486 20.69 -2.70 9.07
N ALA A 487 20.22 -1.95 10.07
CA ALA A 487 20.78 -0.65 10.42
C ALA A 487 21.97 -0.75 11.38
N HIS A 488 22.04 -1.79 12.22
CA HIS A 488 23.05 -1.93 13.28
C HIS A 488 24.04 -3.07 13.04
N ASN A 489 24.05 -3.65 11.83
CA ASN A 489 24.89 -4.78 11.41
C ASN A 489 24.88 -5.92 12.46
N LEU A 490 23.70 -6.21 13.02
CA LEU A 490 23.57 -7.07 14.19
C LEU A 490 24.04 -8.50 13.91
N LYS A 491 23.87 -8.99 12.67
CA LYS A 491 24.37 -10.31 12.29
C LYS A 491 25.87 -10.45 12.54
N GLN A 492 26.66 -9.50 12.06
CA GLN A 492 28.11 -9.56 12.19
C GLN A 492 28.51 -9.48 13.68
N ARG A 493 27.87 -8.58 14.43
CA ARG A 493 28.07 -8.44 15.89
C ARG A 493 27.76 -9.73 16.64
N LEU A 494 26.65 -10.40 16.32
CA LEU A 494 26.26 -11.68 16.93
C LEU A 494 27.22 -12.82 16.57
N LEU A 495 27.80 -12.81 15.37
CA LEU A 495 28.77 -13.82 14.95
C LEU A 495 30.16 -13.59 15.54
N ASP A 496 30.57 -12.33 15.73
CA ASP A 496 31.89 -11.99 16.24
C ASP A 496 31.97 -12.02 17.78
N ALA A 497 30.83 -11.84 18.47
CA ALA A 497 30.72 -11.91 19.92
C ALA A 497 31.09 -13.30 20.47
N ASN A 498 31.91 -13.32 21.52
CA ASN A 498 32.23 -14.53 22.28
C ASN A 498 31.35 -14.65 23.53
N ALA A 499 30.88 -13.51 24.05
CA ALA A 499 29.91 -13.42 25.13
C ALA A 499 28.79 -12.41 24.79
N PRO A 500 27.56 -12.58 25.31
CA PRO A 500 26.45 -11.66 25.03
C PRO A 500 26.75 -10.19 25.36
N GLU A 501 27.60 -9.94 26.35
CA GLU A 501 27.99 -8.61 26.80
C GLU A 501 28.83 -7.85 25.74
N ASP A 502 29.50 -8.57 24.83
CA ASP A 502 30.28 -7.98 23.72
C ASP A 502 29.39 -7.17 22.76
N LEU A 503 28.09 -7.45 22.75
CA LEU A 503 27.10 -6.72 21.96
C LEU A 503 26.83 -5.31 22.50
N LEU A 504 27.17 -5.04 23.76
CA LEU A 504 26.98 -3.74 24.41
C LEU A 504 28.20 -2.81 24.25
N SER A 505 29.38 -3.37 23.94
CA SER A 505 30.64 -2.63 23.86
C SER A 505 31.05 -2.22 22.43
N SER A 506 30.36 -2.76 21.42
CA SER A 506 30.60 -2.49 20.00
C SER A 506 29.84 -1.23 19.53
N ARG A 507 30.44 -0.06 19.77
CA ARG A 507 30.08 1.21 19.12
C ARG A 507 30.91 1.46 17.87
#